data_AF-A0A3D5YKB5-F1
#
_entry.id   AF-A0A3D5YKB5-F1
#
_cell.length_a   1.000
_cell.length_b   1.000
_cell.length_c   1.000
_cell.angle_alpha   90.00
_cell.angle_beta   90.00
_cell.angle_gamma   90.00
#
_symmetry.space_group_name_H-M   'P 1'
#
loop_
_entity.id
_entity.type
_entity.pdbx_description
1 polymer ?
#
loop_
_entity_poly.entity_id
_entity_poly.type
_entity_poly.pdbx_seq_one_letter_code
_entity_poly.pdbx_strand_id
1 'polypeptide(L)' 'KAELDNDLTEHELDHVLIARWNQDPVVNPDEADSFEWRSVDWVALDMKQHPEKYTVWFKIIYDKFLNFWNNEDHGI' A
#
# COMPACT_ATOMS: atom_id res chain seq x y z
N LYS A 1 8.49 -12.56 3.86
CA LYS A 1 8.44 -12.57 5.34
C LYS A 1 8.66 -11.14 5.81
N ALA A 2 7.77 -10.62 6.65
CA ALA A 2 7.93 -9.35 7.34
C ALA A 2 8.07 -9.61 8.84
N GLU A 3 8.99 -8.91 9.49
CA GLU A 3 9.11 -8.92 10.96
C GLU A 3 8.34 -7.72 11.49
N LEU A 4 7.52 -7.96 12.50
CA LEU A 4 6.66 -6.99 13.13
C LEU A 4 7.06 -6.80 14.59
N ASP A 5 6.49 -5.79 15.23
CA ASP A 5 6.65 -5.59 16.67
C ASP A 5 6.10 -6.78 17.47
N ASN A 6 6.50 -6.89 18.73
CA ASN A 6 6.07 -7.93 19.67
C ASN A 6 6.39 -9.37 19.23
N ASP A 7 7.56 -9.57 18.62
CA ASP A 7 8.04 -10.88 18.12
C ASP A 7 7.09 -11.56 17.12
N LEU A 8 6.23 -10.77 16.47
CA LEU A 8 5.32 -11.25 15.44
C LEU A 8 6.03 -11.32 14.07
N THR A 9 5.65 -12.32 13.27
CA THR A 9 6.14 -12.44 11.90
C THR A 9 5.01 -12.82 10.96
N GLU A 10 4.95 -12.15 9.82
CA GLU A 10 4.07 -12.52 8.71
C GLU A 10 4.85 -13.29 7.64
N HIS A 11 4.29 -14.40 7.19
CA HIS A 11 4.85 -15.24 6.14
C HIS A 11 3.78 -15.59 5.11
N GLU A 12 3.58 -14.66 4.19
CA GLU A 12 2.46 -14.69 3.24
C GLU A 12 2.94 -14.61 1.79
N LEU A 13 2.10 -15.09 0.88
CA LEU A 13 2.23 -14.90 -0.57
C LEU A 13 1.15 -13.92 -1.03
N ASP A 14 1.54 -12.66 -1.17
CA ASP A 14 0.61 -11.59 -1.56
C ASP A 14 0.30 -11.59 -3.05
N HIS A 15 -1.00 -11.45 -3.35
CA HIS A 15 -1.49 -11.15 -4.69
C HIS A 15 -1.93 -9.69 -4.74
N VAL A 16 -1.21 -8.88 -5.50
CA VAL A 16 -1.51 -7.45 -5.64
C VAL A 16 -2.56 -7.26 -6.73
N LEU A 17 -3.70 -6.65 -6.37
CA LEU A 17 -4.78 -6.34 -7.29
C LEU A 17 -4.84 -4.83 -7.53
N ILE A 18 -5.05 -4.43 -8.78
CA ILE A 18 -5.20 -3.03 -9.19
C ILE A 18 -6.60 -2.84 -9.74
N ALA A 19 -7.30 -1.83 -9.24
CA ALA A 19 -8.66 -1.49 -9.67
C ALA A 19 -8.84 0.02 -9.78
N ARG A 20 -9.85 0.43 -10.54
CA ARG A 20 -10.27 1.82 -10.68
C ARG A 20 -11.57 2.05 -9.95
N TRP A 21 -11.63 3.14 -9.21
CA TRP A 21 -12.82 3.52 -8.46
C TRP A 21 -12.94 5.03 -8.43
N ASN A 22 -14.16 5.54 -8.62
CA ASN A 22 -14.43 6.98 -8.76
C ASN A 22 -15.21 7.56 -7.57
N GLN A 23 -15.44 6.77 -6.54
CA GLN A 23 -16.16 7.19 -5.34
C GLN A 23 -15.27 6.97 -4.12
N ASP A 24 -15.67 7.55 -3.01
CA ASP A 24 -15.03 7.24 -1.74
C ASP A 24 -15.54 5.89 -1.19
N PRO A 25 -14.68 5.10 -0.52
CA PRO A 25 -15.12 3.89 0.16
C PRO A 25 -16.04 4.25 1.34
N VAL A 26 -17.02 3.38 1.61
CA VAL A 26 -17.76 3.42 2.87
C VAL A 26 -16.94 2.66 3.91
N VAL A 27 -16.25 3.39 4.78
CA VAL A 27 -15.35 2.82 5.80
C VAL A 27 -16.13 2.10 6.90
N ASN A 28 -15.71 0.88 7.24
CA ASN A 28 -16.12 0.20 8.47
C ASN A 28 -15.15 0.61 9.60
N PRO A 29 -15.59 1.38 10.62
CA PRO A 29 -14.70 1.87 11.67
C PRO A 29 -14.15 0.77 12.59
N ASP A 30 -14.73 -0.43 12.57
CA ASP A 30 -14.17 -1.58 13.31
C ASP A 30 -12.91 -2.16 12.63
N GLU A 31 -12.69 -1.84 11.34
CA GLU A 31 -11.61 -2.41 10.52
C GLU A 31 -10.62 -1.34 10.03
N ALA A 32 -11.07 -0.11 9.80
CA ALA A 32 -10.23 0.98 9.32
C ALA A 32 -10.64 2.32 9.94
N ASP A 33 -9.66 3.04 10.50
CA ASP A 33 -9.88 4.33 11.13
C ASP A 33 -10.17 5.46 10.12
N SER A 34 -9.50 5.44 8.96
CA SER A 34 -9.64 6.46 7.91
C SER A 34 -9.11 5.94 6.56
N PHE A 35 -9.36 6.71 5.49
CA PHE A 35 -8.79 6.47 4.16
C PHE A 35 -8.34 7.79 3.54
N GLU A 36 -7.45 7.70 2.56
CA GLU A 36 -7.02 8.86 1.79
C GLU A 36 -6.68 8.49 0.35
N TRP A 37 -7.14 9.29 -0.61
CA TRP A 37 -6.68 9.23 -1.99
C TRP A 37 -5.46 10.13 -2.18
N ARG A 38 -4.35 9.53 -2.64
CA ARG A 38 -3.10 10.23 -2.92
C ARG A 38 -2.47 9.74 -4.22
N SER A 39 -1.71 10.62 -4.87
CA SER A 39 -0.90 10.21 -6.02
C SER A 39 0.22 9.29 -5.56
N VAL A 40 0.66 8.42 -6.47
CA VAL A 40 1.77 7.50 -6.24
C VAL A 40 3.02 8.26 -5.77
N ASP A 41 3.42 9.34 -6.47
CA ASP A 41 4.57 10.16 -6.08
C ASP A 41 4.47 10.77 -4.68
N TRP A 42 3.25 11.17 -4.28
CA TRP A 42 3.02 11.70 -2.93
C TRP A 42 3.23 10.61 -1.88
N VAL A 43 2.69 9.40 -2.12
CA VAL A 43 2.86 8.24 -1.22
C VAL A 43 4.34 7.86 -1.09
N ALA A 44 5.13 7.90 -2.18
CA ALA A 44 6.58 7.68 -2.11
C ALA A 44 7.28 8.68 -1.19
N LEU A 45 6.88 9.95 -1.22
CA LEU A 45 7.48 10.99 -0.41
C LEU A 45 7.08 10.86 1.07
N ASP A 46 5.79 10.69 1.36
CA ASP A 46 5.30 10.55 2.74
C ASP A 46 5.85 9.28 3.39
N MET A 47 5.97 8.18 2.65
CA MET A 47 6.60 6.94 3.16
C MET A 47 8.07 7.12 3.55
N LYS A 48 8.80 8.02 2.88
CA LYS A 48 10.18 8.38 3.26
C LYS A 48 10.23 9.31 4.47
N GLN A 49 9.28 10.23 4.58
CA GLN A 49 9.25 11.24 5.64
C GLN A 49 8.65 10.71 6.95
N HIS A 50 7.68 9.79 6.83
CA HIS A 50 6.86 9.24 7.90
C HIS A 50 6.73 7.71 7.77
N PRO A 51 7.85 6.96 7.76
CA PRO A 51 7.82 5.52 7.55
C PRO A 51 6.98 4.77 8.59
N GLU A 52 6.80 5.31 9.80
CA GLU A 52 5.99 4.75 10.88
C GLU A 52 4.48 4.68 10.56
N LYS A 53 3.98 5.50 9.63
CA LYS A 53 2.56 5.46 9.21
C LYS A 53 2.23 4.26 8.33
N TYR A 54 3.24 3.55 7.83
CA TYR A 54 3.09 2.50 6.83
C TYR A 54 3.51 1.15 7.39
N THR A 55 2.70 0.13 7.10
CA THR A 55 3.02 -1.26 7.42
C THR A 55 4.28 -1.72 6.67
N VAL A 56 4.96 -2.72 7.22
CA VAL A 56 6.18 -3.27 6.60
C VAL A 56 5.88 -3.87 5.23
N TRP A 57 4.77 -4.60 5.09
CA TRP A 57 4.37 -5.20 3.82
C TRP A 57 4.04 -4.15 2.75
N PHE A 58 3.42 -3.02 3.10
CA PHE A 58 3.08 -1.98 2.13
C PHE A 58 4.34 -1.37 1.50
N LYS A 59 5.39 -1.14 2.30
CA LYS A 59 6.70 -0.66 1.80
C LYS A 59 7.32 -1.64 0.79
N ILE A 60 7.24 -2.94 1.07
CA ILE A 60 7.76 -3.99 0.18
C ILE A 60 6.95 -4.07 -1.12
N ILE A 61 5.63 -4.00 -1.03
CA ILE A 61 4.74 -4.05 -2.19
C ILE A 61 4.90 -2.79 -3.05
N TYR A 62 5.07 -1.62 -2.44
CA TYR A 62 5.15 -0.34 -3.13
C TYR A 62 6.27 -0.31 -4.20
N ASP A 63 7.46 -0.79 -3.86
CA ASP A 63 8.59 -0.85 -4.80
C ASP A 63 8.31 -1.83 -5.97
N LYS A 64 7.67 -2.97 -5.68
CA LYS A 64 7.27 -3.94 -6.72
C LYS A 64 6.17 -3.37 -7.62
N PHE A 65 5.19 -2.72 -7.01
CA PHE A 65 4.10 -2.03 -7.71
C PHE A 65 4.64 -0.95 -8.63
N LEU A 66 5.54 -0.07 -8.17
CA LEU A 66 6.12 0.98 -9.00
C LEU A 66 6.86 0.43 -10.22
N ASN A 67 7.63 -0.65 -10.03
CA ASN A 67 8.31 -1.31 -11.14
C ASN A 67 7.31 -1.90 -12.14
N PHE A 68 6.25 -2.54 -11.68
CA PHE A 68 5.18 -3.02 -12.56
C PHE A 68 4.46 -1.86 -13.27
N TRP A 69 4.11 -0.81 -12.51
CA TRP A 69 3.35 0.34 -12.99
C TRP A 69 4.08 1.10 -14.11
N ASN A 70 5.40 1.27 -13.98
CA ASN A 70 6.19 2.02 -14.95
C ASN A 70 6.56 1.23 -16.22
N ASN A 71 6.48 -0.10 -16.20
CA ASN A 71 6.97 -0.96 -17.29
C ASN A 71 5.85 -1.53 -18.17
N GLU A 72 4.59 -1.32 -17.81
CA GLU A 72 3.44 -1.82 -18.58
C GLU A 72 2.52 -0.67 -18.99
N ASP A 73 1.96 -0.78 -20.21
CA ASP A 73 0.82 0.03 -20.62
C ASP A 73 -0.43 -0.61 -20.02
N HIS A 74 -0.91 -0.03 -18.93
CA HIS A 74 -2.06 -0.56 -18.20
C HIS A 74 -3.39 -0.33 -18.94
N GLY A 75 -3.37 0.25 -20.14
CA GLY A 75 -4.58 0.48 -20.96
C GLY A 75 -5.59 1.40 -20.27
N ILE A 76 -5.07 2.28 -19.43
CA ILE A 76 -5.81 3.15 -18.51
C ILE A 76 -5.50 4.62 -18.81
#